data_AF-A0A5N6Q332-F1
#
_entry.id   AF-A0A5N6Q332-F1
#
_cell.length_a   1.000
_cell.length_b   1.000
_cell.length_c   1.000
_cell.angle_alpha   90.00
_cell.angle_beta   90.00
_cell.angle_gamma   90.00
#
_symmetry.space_group_name_H-M   'P 1'
#
loop_
_entity.id
_entity.type
_entity.pdbx_description
1 polymer ?
#
loop_
_entity_poly.entity_id
_entity_poly.type
_entity_poly.pdbx_seq_one_letter_code
_entity_poly.pdbx_strand_id
1 'polypeptide(L)'
;MVALTKVPKVKFVIIISGAKFGGSKFGLPKLASDSFSTPITTPSLHLIGDTDFMKEESIGLLESFVDPLVIRHPKGHTIPRLDDKSLEIFSKFIDKIQDLP
;
A
#
# COMPACT_ATOMS: atom_id res chain seq x y z
N MET A 1 15.32 3.33 -9.03
CA MET A 1 15.09 2.76 -7.68
C MET A 1 16.34 2.98 -6.83
N VAL A 2 16.25 3.75 -5.75
CA VAL A 2 17.42 4.15 -4.92
C VAL A 2 17.59 3.28 -3.66
N ALA A 3 16.57 2.51 -3.30
CA ALA A 3 16.57 1.54 -2.21
C ALA A 3 16.45 0.10 -2.75
N LEU A 4 16.72 -0.92 -1.94
CA LEU A 4 16.56 -2.34 -2.32
C LEU A 4 17.32 -2.75 -3.60
N THR A 5 18.43 -2.08 -3.91
CA THR A 5 19.22 -2.32 -5.14
C THR A 5 20.07 -3.59 -5.10
N LYS A 6 20.21 -4.20 -3.91
CA LYS A 6 21.02 -5.41 -3.67
C LYS A 6 20.17 -6.64 -3.31
N VAL A 7 18.86 -6.58 -3.57
CA VAL A 7 17.94 -7.71 -3.37
C VAL A 7 17.24 -8.04 -4.69
N PRO A 8 16.70 -9.25 -4.86
CA PRO A 8 15.82 -9.55 -5.99
C PRO A 8 14.67 -8.55 -6.10
N LYS A 9 14.13 -8.39 -7.31
CA LYS A 9 12.99 -7.50 -7.56
C LYS A 9 11.83 -7.82 -6.62
N VAL A 10 11.28 -6.79 -5.99
CA VAL A 10 10.08 -6.90 -5.15
C VAL A 10 8.91 -7.39 -6.01
N LYS A 11 8.34 -8.54 -5.64
CA LYS A 11 7.25 -9.19 -6.39
C LYS A 11 5.86 -8.67 -6.01
N PHE A 12 5.66 -8.25 -4.76
CA PHE A 12 4.41 -7.70 -4.24
C PHE A 12 4.68 -6.86 -2.99
N VAL A 13 3.71 -6.06 -2.55
CA VAL A 13 3.78 -5.32 -1.28
C VAL A 13 2.47 -5.42 -0.50
N ILE A 14 2.58 -5.51 0.83
CA ILE A 14 1.44 -5.35 1.75
C ILE A 14 1.73 -4.11 2.59
N ILE A 15 0.81 -3.15 2.55
CA ILE A 15 0.97 -1.84 3.16
C ILE A 15 -0.13 -1.65 4.20
N ILE A 16 0.27 -1.44 5.47
CA ILE A 16 -0.65 -1.22 6.58
C ILE A 16 -0.44 0.21 7.08
N SER A 17 -1.49 1.03 7.05
CA SER A 17 -1.39 2.45 7.43
C SER A 17 -0.29 3.23 6.69
N GLY A 18 -0.10 2.94 5.40
CA GLY A 18 0.89 3.61 4.55
C GLY A 18 0.52 5.05 4.17
N ALA A 19 1.50 5.83 3.74
CA ALA A 19 1.31 7.20 3.29
C ALA A 19 2.30 7.57 2.17
N LYS A 20 1.99 8.63 1.43
CA LYS A 20 2.75 9.11 0.27
C LYS A 20 3.54 10.37 0.60
N PHE A 21 4.81 10.43 0.17
CA PHE A 21 5.56 11.70 0.14
C PHE A 21 5.02 12.61 -0.97
N GLY A 22 4.89 13.90 -0.69
CA GLY A 22 4.31 14.87 -1.63
C GLY A 22 2.78 14.93 -1.62
N GLY A 23 2.13 14.36 -0.60
CA GLY A 23 0.70 14.58 -0.32
C GLY A 23 0.45 15.83 0.52
N SER A 24 -0.68 15.88 1.23
CA SER A 24 -1.07 17.06 2.01
C SER A 24 -0.29 17.21 3.31
N LYS A 25 0.19 16.09 3.88
CA LYS A 25 0.90 16.06 5.18
C LYS A 25 2.42 15.98 5.09
N PHE A 26 2.95 15.40 4.01
CA PHE A 26 4.39 15.21 3.85
C PHE A 26 4.93 16.00 2.68
N GLY A 27 6.03 16.71 2.90
CA GLY A 27 6.82 17.28 1.81
C GLY A 27 7.30 16.20 0.84
N LEU A 28 7.79 16.64 -0.31
CA LEU A 28 8.38 15.78 -1.34
C LEU A 28 9.90 15.97 -1.37
N PRO A 29 10.69 15.12 -0.68
CA PRO A 29 12.14 15.18 -0.78
C PRO A 29 12.58 15.00 -2.24
N LYS A 30 13.66 15.67 -2.65
CA LYS A 30 14.22 15.52 -4.00
C LYS A 30 14.51 14.07 -4.37
N LEU A 31 14.91 13.24 -3.41
CA LEU A 31 15.15 11.81 -3.62
C LEU A 31 13.88 11.03 -3.99
N ALA A 32 12.72 11.51 -3.55
CA ALA A 32 11.42 10.88 -3.75
C ALA A 32 10.59 11.53 -4.86
N SER A 33 11.09 12.59 -5.52
CA SER A 33 10.31 13.41 -6.48
C SER A 33 9.65 12.58 -7.58
N ASP A 34 10.33 11.52 -8.01
CA ASP A 34 9.89 10.68 -9.12
C ASP A 34 9.33 9.34 -8.65
N SER A 35 9.15 9.12 -7.34
CA SER A 35 8.74 7.81 -6.79
C SER A 35 7.34 7.38 -7.23
N PHE A 36 6.49 8.35 -7.58
CA PHE A 36 5.10 8.15 -7.97
C PHE A 36 4.77 8.85 -9.29
N SER A 37 5.78 9.15 -10.12
CA SER A 37 5.60 9.80 -11.43
C SER A 37 5.05 8.85 -12.49
N THR A 38 5.20 7.55 -12.29
CA THR A 38 4.60 6.49 -13.10
C THR A 38 3.76 5.55 -12.23
N PRO A 39 2.67 4.98 -12.77
CA PRO A 39 1.86 4.02 -12.01
C PRO A 39 2.68 2.80 -11.57
N ILE A 40 2.54 2.43 -10.30
CA ILE A 40 3.21 1.27 -9.72
C ILE A 40 2.43 0.01 -10.09
N THR A 41 3.04 -0.84 -10.90
CA THR A 41 2.43 -2.09 -11.40
C THR A 41 2.66 -3.30 -10.48
N THR A 42 3.48 -3.15 -9.44
CA THR A 42 3.71 -4.20 -8.43
C THR A 42 2.40 -4.50 -7.71
N PRO A 43 1.92 -5.76 -7.70
CA PRO A 43 0.74 -6.17 -6.96
C PRO A 43 0.78 -5.69 -5.51
N SER A 44 -0.31 -5.08 -5.04
CA SER A 44 -0.37 -4.50 -3.70
C SER A 44 -1.68 -4.77 -2.98
N LEU A 45 -1.56 -4.95 -1.67
CA LEU A 45 -2.67 -4.99 -0.72
C LEU A 45 -2.50 -3.86 0.30
N HIS A 46 -3.52 -3.03 0.45
CA HIS A 46 -3.51 -1.87 1.34
C HIS A 46 -4.55 -2.05 2.45
N LEU A 47 -4.13 -1.90 3.70
CA LEU A 47 -4.99 -1.93 4.87
C LEU A 47 -5.10 -0.49 5.42
N ILE A 48 -6.31 0.06 5.39
CA ILE A 48 -6.57 1.47 5.70
C ILE A 48 -7.57 1.56 6.85
N GLY A 49 -7.19 2.28 7.90
CA GLY A 49 -8.08 2.59 9.03
C GLY A 49 -8.99 3.77 8.75
N ASP A 50 -10.30 3.60 8.96
CA ASP A 50 -11.30 4.65 8.71
C ASP A 50 -11.16 5.83 9.69
N THR A 51 -10.60 5.58 10.88
CA THR A 51 -10.26 6.59 11.88
C THR A 51 -8.75 6.86 11.97
N ASP A 52 -7.97 6.40 10.99
CA ASP A 52 -6.53 6.70 10.95
C ASP A 52 -6.34 8.19 10.63
N PHE A 53 -5.53 8.88 11.43
CA PHE A 53 -5.20 10.29 11.18
C PHE A 53 -4.44 10.46 9.86
N MET A 54 -3.88 9.40 9.28
CA MET A 54 -3.19 9.37 7.99
C MET A 54 -4.03 8.84 6.83
N LYS A 55 -5.33 8.55 7.04
CA LYS A 55 -6.21 7.94 6.03
C LYS A 55 -6.15 8.61 4.66
N GLU A 56 -6.20 9.94 4.61
CA GLU A 56 -6.17 10.67 3.33
C GLU A 56 -4.85 10.48 2.58
N GLU A 57 -3.74 10.36 3.30
CA GLU A 57 -2.44 10.05 2.70
C GLU A 57 -2.35 8.60 2.23
N SER A 58 -3.00 7.66 2.94
CA SER A 58 -3.15 6.28 2.48
C SER A 58 -3.98 6.19 1.20
N ILE A 59 -5.03 7.01 1.08
CA ILE A 59 -5.85 7.11 -0.13
C ILE A 59 -5.03 7.73 -1.28
N GLY A 60 -4.29 8.81 -1.05
CA GLY A 60 -3.42 9.39 -2.08
C GLY A 60 -2.27 8.45 -2.50
N LEU A 61 -1.80 7.58 -1.60
CA LEU A 61 -0.87 6.51 -1.95
C LEU A 61 -1.52 5.47 -2.86
N LEU A 62 -2.78 5.09 -2.58
CA LEU A 62 -3.54 4.10 -3.35
C LEU A 62 -3.60 4.44 -4.85
N GLU A 63 -3.80 5.72 -5.17
CA GLU A 63 -3.87 6.24 -6.55
C GLU A 63 -2.58 6.03 -7.34
N SER A 64 -1.46 5.77 -6.65
CA SER A 64 -0.18 5.55 -7.30
C SER A 64 0.02 4.09 -7.73
N PHE A 65 -0.89 3.17 -7.35
CA PHE A 65 -0.83 1.75 -7.69
C PHE A 65 -1.86 1.37 -8.75
N VAL A 66 -1.51 0.43 -9.61
CA VAL A 66 -2.43 -0.21 -10.56
C VAL A 66 -3.19 -1.33 -9.86
N ASP A 67 -4.52 -1.29 -9.91
CA ASP A 67 -5.46 -2.28 -9.37
C ASP A 67 -5.10 -2.82 -7.96
N PRO A 68 -4.87 -1.95 -6.96
CA PRO A 68 -4.59 -2.37 -5.60
C PRO A 68 -5.82 -3.05 -4.95
N LEU A 69 -5.59 -4.12 -4.20
CA LEU A 69 -6.62 -4.63 -3.27
C LEU A 69 -6.62 -3.80 -2.00
N VAL A 70 -7.81 -3.55 -1.44
CA VAL A 70 -7.99 -2.70 -0.26
C VAL A 70 -8.85 -3.39 0.79
N ILE A 71 -8.37 -3.38 2.02
CA ILE A 71 -9.13 -3.73 3.22
C ILE A 71 -9.30 -2.45 4.05
N ARG A 72 -10.56 -2.12 4.39
CA ARG A 72 -10.86 -1.04 5.34
C ARG A 72 -11.21 -1.61 6.69
N HIS A 73 -10.83 -0.92 7.76
CA HIS A 73 -11.14 -1.31 9.12
C HIS A 73 -11.53 -0.11 9.99
N PRO A 74 -12.36 -0.29 11.03
CA PRO A 74 -12.91 0.83 11.81
C PRO A 74 -11.91 1.48 12.79
N LYS A 75 -10.69 0.95 12.90
CA LYS A 75 -9.65 1.43 13.82
C LYS A 75 -8.77 2.54 13.22
N GLY A 76 -7.96 3.16 14.08
CA GLY A 76 -6.98 4.18 13.71
C GLY A 76 -5.67 3.57 13.20
N HIS A 77 -4.55 4.25 13.46
CA HIS A 77 -3.21 3.84 13.02
C HIS A 77 -2.73 2.58 13.77
N THR A 78 -3.04 1.40 13.24
CA THR A 78 -2.81 0.13 13.93
C THR A 78 -2.69 -1.03 12.95
N ILE A 79 -2.19 -2.17 13.41
CA ILE A 79 -2.30 -3.44 12.68
C ILE A 79 -3.68 -4.02 13.01
N PRO A 80 -4.61 -4.07 12.04
CA PRO A 80 -5.97 -4.51 12.33
C PRO A 80 -6.04 -6.03 12.53
N ARG A 81 -7.03 -6.46 13.31
CA ARG A 81 -7.52 -7.84 13.21
C ARG A 81 -8.39 -7.94 11.95
N LEU A 82 -8.28 -9.06 11.24
CA LEU A 82 -9.11 -9.32 10.06
C LEU A 82 -10.44 -9.94 10.50
N ASP A 83 -11.54 -9.34 10.07
CA ASP A 83 -12.85 -9.98 10.09
C ASP A 83 -13.01 -10.93 8.88
N ASP A 84 -14.12 -11.65 8.80
CA ASP A 84 -14.33 -12.66 7.75
C ASP A 84 -14.22 -12.06 6.34
N LYS A 85 -14.74 -10.84 6.14
CA LYS A 85 -14.67 -10.13 4.86
C LYS A 85 -13.23 -9.72 4.52
N SER A 86 -12.51 -9.19 5.50
CA SER A 86 -11.11 -8.79 5.34
C SER A 86 -10.23 -10.01 5.09
N LEU A 87 -10.51 -11.13 5.75
CA LEU A 87 -9.82 -12.39 5.56
C LEU A 87 -10.05 -12.93 4.14
N GLU A 88 -11.27 -12.86 3.60
CA GLU A 88 -11.56 -13.24 2.22
C GLU A 88 -10.72 -12.44 1.21
N ILE A 89 -10.63 -11.11 1.39
CA ILE A 89 -9.81 -10.25 0.52
C ILE A 89 -8.32 -10.59 0.66
N PHE A 90 -7.85 -10.81 1.90
CA PHE A 90 -6.47 -11.18 2.16
C PHE A 90 -6.12 -12.51 1.51
N SER A 91 -6.96 -13.53 1.65
CA SER A 91 -6.80 -14.84 0.99
C SER A 91 -6.74 -14.69 -0.53
N LYS A 92 -7.64 -13.93 -1.14
CA LYS A 92 -7.57 -13.63 -2.60
C LYS A 92 -6.24 -13.00 -3.02
N PHE A 93 -5.67 -12.15 -2.17
CA PHE A 93 -4.34 -11.58 -2.44
C PHE A 93 -3.23 -12.64 -2.32
N ILE A 94 -3.29 -13.51 -1.30
CA ILE A 94 -2.34 -14.62 -1.14
C ILE A 94 -2.39 -15.55 -2.34
N ASP A 95 -3.57 -15.94 -2.81
CA ASP A 95 -3.73 -16.79 -4.01
C ASP A 95 -3.08 -16.12 -5.23
N LYS A 96 -3.38 -14.83 -5.45
CA LYS A 96 -2.79 -14.03 -6.55
C LYS A 96 -1.26 -14.00 -6.52
N ILE A 97 -0.65 -13.91 -5.34
CA ILE A 97 0.82 -13.81 -5.24
C ILE A 97 1.53 -15.17 -5.27
N GLN A 98 0.83 -16.27 -4.94
CA GLN A 98 1.36 -17.63 -5.08
C GLN A 98 1.60 -18.00 -6.55
N ASP A 99 0.77 -17.47 -7.45
CA ASP A 99 0.89 -17.67 -8.90
C ASP A 99 1.93 -16.76 -9.58
N LEU A 100 2.64 -15.91 -8.83
CA LEU A 100 3.66 -15.03 -9.40
C LEU A 100 4.95 -15.81 -9.73
N PRO A 101 5.50 -15.64 -10.94
CA PRO A 101 6.75 -16.29 -11.36
C PRO A 101 7.95 -15.83 -10.51
#